data_AF-G0VKC9-F1
#
_entry.id   AF-G0VKC9-F1
#
_cell.length_a   1.000
_cell.length_b   1.000
_cell.length_c   1.000
_cell.angle_alpha   90.00
_cell.angle_beta   90.00
_cell.angle_gamma   90.00
#
_symmetry.space_group_name_H-M   'P 1'
#
loop_
_entity.id
_entity.type
_entity.pdbx_description
1 polymer ?
#
loop_
_entity_poly.entity_id
_entity_poly.type
_entity_poly.pdbx_seq_one_letter_code
_entity_poly.pdbx_strand_id
1 'polypeptide(L)'
;MKLESIQTVAASLAVLITLTPYVDALQCSKHDILKKYKIDKYASLGQIERDTPPSKTTEKWWVNPCEESKADINIPSLCYQDDVICGLTEVLLPGKDPLVTQVINFSKKLAYSVEEVDDTLVLSLKSTKWGSNTLDARLEFSCDDKLETDELSKTTWQNNQILLSIKGPSGCLKNGKDKDSDGNKGGNNNDDHNDKGDNRKEGKPREGQSSGTSWFLWLVLYALLFTVICLVVVSYMNTRGGSFDDFRTEFIERATELITSLPQFTKEIVNKVLGRDSARRTGYSAV
;
A
#
# COMPACT_ATOMS: atom_id res chain seq x y z
N MET A 1 -3.21 -46.05 -34.27
CA MET A 1 -2.14 -46.01 -35.29
C MET A 1 -2.43 -44.81 -36.19
N LYS A 2 -1.54 -43.80 -36.19
CA LYS A 2 -1.54 -42.55 -37.01
C LYS A 2 -2.70 -41.58 -36.74
N LEU A 3 -2.56 -40.36 -36.17
CA LEU A 3 -1.54 -39.29 -36.26
C LEU A 3 -1.42 -38.70 -37.67
N GLU A 4 -1.46 -37.35 -37.74
CA GLU A 4 -1.41 -36.45 -38.92
C GLU A 4 -2.78 -36.17 -39.57
N SER A 5 -3.25 -34.95 -39.87
CA SER A 5 -2.69 -33.60 -39.85
C SER A 5 -3.86 -32.62 -40.05
N ILE A 6 -3.83 -31.44 -39.41
CA ILE A 6 -4.14 -30.13 -40.03
C ILE A 6 -3.57 -29.09 -39.06
N GLN A 7 -2.46 -28.52 -39.50
CA GLN A 7 -1.75 -27.42 -38.86
C GLN A 7 -2.04 -26.15 -39.66
N THR A 8 -2.08 -25.03 -38.92
CA THR A 8 -1.92 -23.62 -39.33
C THR A 8 -3.05 -22.95 -40.11
N VAL A 9 -3.59 -21.82 -39.59
CA VAL A 9 -3.12 -20.44 -39.90
C VAL A 9 -3.51 -19.45 -38.77
N ALA A 10 -2.54 -18.59 -38.42
CA ALA A 10 -2.61 -17.30 -37.71
C ALA A 10 -3.14 -17.26 -36.26
N ALA A 11 -2.26 -17.20 -35.24
CA ALA A 11 -1.53 -16.00 -34.80
C ALA A 11 -2.44 -14.88 -34.26
N SER A 12 -2.73 -14.95 -32.96
CA SER A 12 -2.97 -13.78 -32.12
C SER A 12 -2.45 -14.14 -30.73
N LEU A 13 -1.26 -13.62 -30.41
CA LEU A 13 -0.69 -13.68 -29.08
C LEU A 13 -1.62 -12.93 -28.11
N ALA A 14 -2.55 -13.64 -27.48
CA ALA A 14 -3.05 -13.23 -26.18
C ALA A 14 -1.94 -13.52 -25.17
N VAL A 15 -0.95 -12.61 -25.07
CA VAL A 15 -0.14 -12.52 -23.86
C VAL A 15 -1.08 -11.96 -22.80
N LEU A 16 -1.85 -12.86 -22.20
CA LEU A 16 -2.49 -12.62 -20.92
C LEU A 16 -1.34 -12.53 -19.94
N ILE A 17 -0.82 -11.32 -19.72
CA ILE A 17 0.08 -11.05 -18.61
C ILE A 17 -0.77 -11.30 -17.36
N THR A 18 -0.72 -12.54 -16.87
CA THR A 18 -1.05 -12.83 -15.49
C THR A 18 -0.03 -12.04 -14.67
N LEU A 19 -0.38 -10.81 -14.31
CA LEU A 19 0.17 -10.14 -13.15
C LEU A 19 -0.25 -11.00 -11.95
N THR A 20 0.41 -12.14 -11.77
CA THR A 20 0.46 -12.77 -10.47
C THR A 20 1.08 -11.69 -9.58
N PRO A 21 0.37 -11.18 -8.56
CA PRO A 21 1.04 -10.34 -7.58
C PRO A 21 2.19 -11.21 -7.08
N TYR A 22 3.42 -10.78 -7.36
CA TYR A 22 4.56 -11.29 -6.63
C TYR A 22 4.23 -10.95 -5.18
N VAL A 23 3.88 -11.98 -4.42
CA VAL A 23 3.70 -11.86 -2.98
C VAL A 23 5.11 -11.81 -2.42
N ASP A 24 5.77 -10.67 -2.66
CA ASP A 24 6.96 -10.32 -1.91
C ASP A 24 6.49 -10.07 -0.47
N ALA A 25 7.22 -10.64 0.49
CA ALA A 25 7.02 -10.33 1.89
C ALA A 25 7.14 -8.80 2.10
N LEU A 26 6.40 -8.27 3.06
CA LEU A 26 6.27 -6.83 3.27
C LEU A 26 7.63 -6.20 3.68
N GLN A 27 8.34 -5.64 2.71
CA GLN A 27 9.59 -4.91 2.93
C GLN A 27 9.31 -3.43 3.13
N CYS A 28 9.21 -3.02 4.39
CA CYS A 28 8.84 -1.67 4.81
C CYS A 28 9.80 -0.60 4.29
N SER A 29 11.08 -0.91 4.19
CA SER A 29 12.15 -0.04 3.66
C SER A 29 11.98 0.27 2.17
N LYS A 30 11.41 -0.65 1.39
CA LYS A 30 11.19 -0.49 -0.05
C LYS A 30 9.83 0.10 -0.39
N HIS A 31 8.88 0.04 0.53
CA HIS A 31 7.52 0.51 0.31
C HIS A 31 7.41 2.05 0.44
N ASP A 32 6.74 2.71 -0.51
CA ASP A 32 6.73 4.18 -0.61
C ASP A 32 6.17 4.93 0.61
N ILE A 33 5.18 4.35 1.26
CA ILE A 33 4.57 4.89 2.49
C ILE A 33 5.35 4.43 3.73
N LEU A 34 5.46 3.12 3.96
CA LEU A 34 6.08 2.54 5.16
C LEU A 34 7.53 3.01 5.39
N LYS A 35 8.31 3.27 4.34
CA LYS A 35 9.69 3.77 4.47
C LYS A 35 9.80 5.10 5.20
N LYS A 36 8.71 5.88 5.24
CA LYS A 36 8.64 7.15 5.96
C LYS A 36 8.46 6.97 7.45
N TYR A 37 7.94 5.83 7.90
CA TYR A 37 7.59 5.55 9.29
C TYR A 37 8.66 4.70 9.98
N LYS A 38 8.66 4.67 11.31
CA LYS A 38 9.58 3.87 12.13
C LYS A 38 9.11 2.43 12.37
N ILE A 39 8.16 1.96 11.59
CA ILE A 39 7.48 0.66 11.73
C ILE A 39 8.41 -0.57 11.56
N ASP A 40 9.58 -0.38 10.93
CA ASP A 40 10.62 -1.41 10.77
C ASP A 40 11.50 -1.60 12.02
N LYS A 41 11.45 -0.65 12.96
CA LYS A 41 12.30 -0.66 14.17
C LYS A 41 11.66 -1.33 15.36
N TYR A 42 10.33 -1.41 15.38
CA TYR A 42 9.58 -1.92 16.51
C TYR A 42 8.66 -3.04 16.05
N ALA A 43 8.45 -4.01 16.94
CA ALA A 43 7.30 -4.89 16.86
C ALA A 43 6.47 -4.64 18.12
N SER A 44 5.15 -4.82 18.00
CA SER A 44 4.22 -4.47 19.05
C SER A 44 3.70 -5.75 19.70
N LEU A 45 3.75 -5.80 21.03
CA LEU A 45 3.07 -6.83 21.81
C LEU A 45 2.05 -6.14 22.71
N GLY A 46 0.77 -6.41 22.48
CA GLY A 46 -0.33 -5.84 23.23
C GLY A 46 -1.16 -6.91 23.91
N GLN A 47 -1.72 -6.57 25.07
CA GLN A 47 -2.69 -7.42 25.76
C GLN A 47 -3.89 -6.58 26.21
N ILE A 48 -5.09 -7.05 25.91
CA ILE A 48 -6.35 -6.46 26.40
C ILE A 48 -7.05 -7.51 27.24
N GLU A 49 -7.33 -7.18 28.49
CA GLU A 49 -8.13 -8.01 29.38
C GLU A 49 -9.57 -7.46 29.45
N ARG A 50 -10.54 -8.37 29.39
CA ARG A 50 -11.97 -8.09 29.50
C ARG A 50 -12.59 -9.01 30.53
N ASP A 51 -13.30 -8.44 31.49
CA ASP A 51 -14.12 -9.23 32.41
C ASP A 51 -15.28 -9.86 31.64
N THR A 52 -15.40 -11.18 31.69
CA THR A 52 -16.43 -11.97 31.02
C THR A 52 -17.05 -12.93 32.03
N PRO A 53 -17.80 -12.42 33.03
CA PRO A 53 -18.22 -13.21 34.19
C PRO A 53 -18.89 -14.53 33.78
N PRO A 54 -18.56 -15.66 34.43
CA PRO A 54 -17.69 -15.80 35.62
C PRO A 54 -16.17 -15.83 35.32
N SER A 55 -15.76 -15.69 34.06
CA SER A 55 -14.35 -15.74 33.62
C SER A 55 -13.74 -14.37 33.34
N LYS A 56 -12.44 -14.37 33.05
CA LYS A 56 -11.71 -13.26 32.43
C LYS A 56 -11.21 -13.69 31.07
N THR A 57 -11.38 -12.84 30.06
CA THR A 57 -10.90 -13.11 28.70
C THR A 57 -9.74 -12.17 28.42
N THR A 58 -8.64 -12.71 27.93
CA THR A 58 -7.42 -11.97 27.61
C THR A 58 -7.10 -12.16 26.14
N GLU A 59 -7.08 -11.06 25.39
CA GLU A 59 -6.64 -11.03 24.00
C GLU A 59 -5.20 -10.53 23.95
N LYS A 60 -4.28 -11.37 23.45
CA LYS A 60 -2.88 -11.02 23.22
C LYS A 60 -2.65 -10.88 21.72
N TRP A 61 -2.02 -9.79 21.31
CA TRP A 61 -1.71 -9.52 19.92
C TRP A 61 -0.23 -9.24 19.77
N TRP A 62 0.42 -9.99 18.90
CA TRP A 62 1.78 -9.75 18.45
C TRP A 62 1.74 -9.27 17.00
N VAL A 63 2.42 -8.17 16.72
CA VAL A 63 2.41 -7.48 15.43
C VAL A 63 3.84 -7.18 15.00
N ASN A 64 4.25 -7.76 13.88
CA ASN A 64 5.54 -7.50 13.23
C ASN A 64 5.37 -7.44 11.70
N PRO A 65 5.03 -6.26 11.16
CA PRO A 65 4.68 -6.12 9.76
C PRO A 65 5.88 -6.20 8.81
N CYS A 66 7.07 -5.83 9.26
CA CYS A 66 8.23 -5.71 8.37
C CYS A 66 9.08 -6.98 8.41
N GLU A 67 9.43 -7.52 7.24
CA GLU A 67 10.31 -8.68 7.14
C GLU A 67 11.70 -8.40 7.73
N GLU A 68 12.24 -7.19 7.47
CA GLU A 68 13.54 -6.73 7.96
C GLU A 68 13.57 -6.28 9.43
N SER A 69 12.45 -6.41 10.16
CA SER A 69 12.40 -5.99 11.56
C SER A 69 13.42 -6.79 12.39
N LYS A 70 14.32 -6.06 13.04
CA LYS A 70 15.33 -6.61 13.98
C LYS A 70 14.83 -6.63 15.42
N ALA A 71 13.53 -6.48 15.64
CA ALA A 71 12.97 -6.39 16.97
C ALA A 71 13.10 -7.74 17.70
N ASP A 72 13.92 -7.76 18.76
CA ASP A 72 14.05 -8.88 19.69
C ASP A 72 12.77 -8.97 20.55
N ILE A 73 11.75 -9.67 20.06
CA ILE A 73 10.52 -9.89 20.82
C ILE A 73 10.31 -11.37 21.06
N ASN A 74 9.97 -11.70 22.30
CA ASN A 74 9.49 -13.02 22.68
C ASN A 74 8.17 -13.28 21.94
N ILE A 75 8.27 -13.96 20.79
CA ILE A 75 7.13 -14.42 20.01
C ILE A 75 6.35 -15.41 20.90
N PRO A 76 5.03 -15.24 21.09
CA PRO A 76 4.24 -16.19 21.85
C PRO A 76 4.34 -17.60 21.25
N SER A 77 4.32 -18.63 22.09
CA SER A 77 4.63 -20.03 21.70
C SER A 77 3.71 -20.65 20.63
N LEU A 78 2.58 -20.02 20.34
CA LEU A 78 1.60 -20.43 19.33
C LEU A 78 1.62 -19.57 18.05
N CYS A 79 2.53 -18.59 17.99
CA CYS A 79 2.72 -17.70 16.86
C CYS A 79 3.95 -18.11 16.06
N TYR A 80 3.89 -17.98 14.74
CA TYR A 80 5.03 -18.32 13.87
C TYR A 80 5.86 -17.06 13.52
N GLN A 81 7.15 -17.26 13.25
CA GLN A 81 8.06 -16.17 12.87
C GLN A 81 7.73 -15.55 11.49
N ASP A 82 7.04 -16.30 10.64
CA ASP A 82 6.59 -15.84 9.33
C ASP A 82 5.21 -15.16 9.37
N ASP A 83 4.62 -15.03 10.56
CA ASP A 83 3.41 -14.22 10.75
C ASP A 83 3.75 -12.73 10.81
N VAL A 84 2.87 -11.92 10.23
CA VAL A 84 2.80 -10.46 10.37
C VAL A 84 2.01 -10.08 11.62
N ILE A 85 0.92 -10.82 11.88
CA ILE A 85 0.09 -10.65 13.06
C ILE A 85 -0.23 -12.03 13.62
N CYS A 86 -0.15 -12.15 14.93
CA CYS A 86 -0.67 -13.29 15.66
C CYS A 86 -1.54 -12.83 16.82
N GLY A 87 -2.76 -13.35 16.90
CA GLY A 87 -3.73 -13.10 17.96
C GLY A 87 -3.99 -14.37 18.75
N LEU A 88 -3.94 -14.28 20.08
CA LEU A 88 -4.29 -15.34 21.01
C LEU A 88 -5.41 -14.87 21.93
N THR A 89 -6.43 -15.70 22.13
CA THR A 89 -7.47 -15.44 23.13
C THR A 89 -7.42 -16.50 24.20
N GLU A 90 -7.15 -16.07 25.42
CA GLU A 90 -7.11 -16.90 26.62
C GLU A 90 -8.34 -16.63 27.48
N VAL A 91 -8.91 -17.68 28.05
CA VAL A 91 -10.02 -17.58 29.02
C VAL A 91 -9.55 -18.16 30.35
N LEU A 92 -9.58 -17.32 31.39
CA LEU A 92 -9.26 -17.69 32.75
C LEU A 92 -10.54 -17.89 33.56
N LEU A 93 -10.75 -19.12 34.02
CA LEU A 93 -11.84 -19.48 34.94
C LEU A 93 -11.35 -19.42 36.40
N PRO A 94 -12.23 -19.13 37.37
CA PRO A 94 -11.86 -19.14 38.78
C PRO A 94 -11.26 -20.48 39.20
N GLY A 95 -10.04 -20.46 39.73
CA GLY A 95 -9.34 -21.64 40.25
C GLY A 95 -8.80 -22.61 39.19
N LYS A 96 -8.69 -22.19 37.92
CA LYS A 96 -8.10 -22.97 36.84
C LYS A 96 -7.00 -22.19 36.13
N ASP A 97 -6.14 -22.90 35.39
CA ASP A 97 -5.14 -22.27 34.54
C ASP A 97 -5.80 -21.62 33.30
N PRO A 98 -5.19 -20.57 32.72
CA PRO A 98 -5.67 -19.95 31.48
C PRO A 98 -5.75 -20.95 30.33
N LEU A 99 -6.90 -21.02 29.67
CA LEU A 99 -7.11 -21.86 28.51
C LEU A 99 -7.05 -21.01 27.23
N VAL A 100 -6.14 -21.34 26.31
CA VAL A 100 -6.15 -20.76 24.97
C VAL A 100 -7.35 -21.30 24.20
N THR A 101 -8.25 -20.42 23.80
CA THR A 101 -9.50 -20.76 23.08
C THR A 101 -9.43 -20.39 21.60
N GLN A 102 -8.62 -19.40 21.23
CA GLN A 102 -8.49 -18.94 19.85
C GLN A 102 -7.05 -18.59 19.53
N VAL A 103 -6.63 -18.95 18.31
CA VAL A 103 -5.34 -18.59 17.71
C VAL A 103 -5.63 -18.11 16.29
N ILE A 104 -5.09 -16.96 15.90
CA ILE A 104 -5.32 -16.32 14.60
C ILE A 104 -4.00 -15.81 14.08
N ASN A 105 -3.63 -16.26 12.88
CA ASN A 105 -2.34 -15.95 12.30
C ASN A 105 -2.55 -15.30 10.92
N PHE A 106 -1.80 -14.23 10.66
CA PHE A 106 -1.74 -13.56 9.37
C PHE A 106 -0.33 -13.70 8.82
N SER A 107 -0.13 -14.62 7.88
CA SER A 107 1.20 -14.85 7.30
C SER A 107 1.69 -13.66 6.46
N LYS A 108 3.01 -13.51 6.31
CA LYS A 108 3.67 -12.55 5.39
C LYS A 108 3.27 -12.69 3.91
N LYS A 109 2.60 -13.79 3.53
CA LYS A 109 2.17 -14.07 2.16
C LYS A 109 0.76 -13.55 1.83
N LEU A 110 0.10 -12.87 2.75
CA LEU A 110 -1.24 -12.35 2.51
C LEU A 110 -1.20 -11.09 1.65
N ALA A 111 -2.26 -10.88 0.88
CA ALA A 111 -2.46 -9.63 0.17
C ALA A 111 -2.62 -8.49 1.18
N TYR A 112 -1.88 -7.40 0.98
CA TYR A 112 -1.89 -6.25 1.86
C TYR A 112 -2.13 -4.94 1.09
N SER A 113 -2.61 -3.92 1.79
CA SER A 113 -2.64 -2.54 1.31
C SER A 113 -2.17 -1.60 2.42
N VAL A 114 -1.48 -0.53 2.03
CA VAL A 114 -0.97 0.49 2.96
C VAL A 114 -1.50 1.84 2.50
N GLU A 115 -2.09 2.57 3.43
CA GLU A 115 -2.66 3.88 3.20
C GLU A 115 -2.28 4.83 4.35
N GLU A 116 -2.31 6.12 4.07
CA GLU A 116 -2.07 7.20 5.05
C GLU A 116 -3.38 8.01 5.10
N VAL A 117 -4.05 7.99 6.26
CA VAL A 117 -5.35 8.64 6.46
C VAL A 117 -5.25 9.52 7.70
N ASP A 118 -5.41 10.84 7.54
CA ASP A 118 -5.36 11.81 8.64
C ASP A 118 -4.13 11.63 9.56
N ASP A 119 -2.93 11.58 8.96
CA ASP A 119 -1.63 11.33 9.63
C ASP A 119 -1.53 9.98 10.38
N THR A 120 -2.50 9.09 10.18
CA THR A 120 -2.51 7.73 10.73
C THR A 120 -2.08 6.76 9.64
N LEU A 121 -1.09 5.93 9.95
CA LEU A 121 -0.65 4.86 9.05
C LEU A 121 -1.61 3.67 9.16
N VAL A 122 -2.20 3.26 8.04
CA VAL A 122 -3.16 2.17 7.98
C VAL A 122 -2.57 1.03 7.15
N LEU A 123 -2.40 -0.14 7.78
CA LEU A 123 -2.05 -1.40 7.11
C LEU A 123 -3.28 -2.29 7.10
N SER A 124 -3.68 -2.80 5.94
CA SER A 124 -4.75 -3.78 5.82
C SER A 124 -4.21 -5.08 5.28
N LEU A 125 -4.57 -6.20 5.91
CA LEU A 125 -4.28 -7.56 5.49
C LEU A 125 -5.58 -8.25 5.14
N LYS A 126 -5.61 -8.94 4.01
CA LYS A 126 -6.83 -9.56 3.50
C LYS A 126 -6.78 -11.08 3.52
N SER A 127 -7.94 -11.67 3.80
CA SER A 127 -8.27 -13.05 3.50
C SER A 127 -7.37 -14.09 4.18
N THR A 128 -7.05 -13.91 5.47
CA THR A 128 -6.46 -15.00 6.25
C THR A 128 -7.50 -16.08 6.49
N LYS A 129 -7.05 -17.35 6.56
CA LYS A 129 -7.93 -18.48 6.86
C LYS A 129 -7.97 -18.70 8.37
N TRP A 130 -9.18 -18.74 8.94
CA TRP A 130 -9.41 -19.06 10.34
C TRP A 130 -10.54 -20.07 10.48
N GLY A 131 -10.18 -21.34 10.65
CA GLY A 131 -11.12 -22.45 10.58
C GLY A 131 -11.79 -22.53 9.21
N SER A 132 -13.13 -22.49 9.19
CA SER A 132 -13.93 -22.45 7.96
C SER A 132 -14.13 -21.04 7.40
N ASN A 133 -13.69 -20.00 8.12
CA ASN A 133 -13.95 -18.61 7.78
C ASN A 133 -12.70 -17.95 7.19
N THR A 134 -12.93 -16.83 6.51
CA THR A 134 -11.88 -15.89 6.13
C THR A 134 -12.03 -14.62 6.94
N LEU A 135 -10.90 -14.09 7.41
CA LEU A 135 -10.84 -12.85 8.17
C LEU A 135 -9.89 -11.85 7.49
N ASP A 136 -10.23 -10.58 7.64
CA ASP A 136 -9.36 -9.46 7.30
C ASP A 136 -8.82 -8.83 8.59
N ALA A 137 -7.69 -8.14 8.51
CA ALA A 137 -7.17 -7.32 9.59
C ALA A 137 -6.87 -5.91 9.09
N ARG A 138 -7.15 -4.92 9.93
CA ARG A 138 -6.79 -3.52 9.72
C ARG A 138 -6.03 -3.05 10.95
N LEU A 139 -4.81 -2.58 10.76
CA LEU A 139 -3.97 -1.99 11.78
C LEU A 139 -3.87 -0.50 11.55
N GLU A 140 -4.14 0.26 12.60
CA GLU A 140 -4.05 1.72 12.60
C GLU A 140 -2.94 2.13 13.56
N PHE A 141 -1.86 2.68 13.02
CA PHE A 141 -0.72 3.14 13.80
C PHE A 141 -0.82 4.66 13.99
N SER A 142 -1.07 5.06 15.23
CA SER A 142 -1.05 6.46 15.66
C SER A 142 0.33 6.78 16.25
N CYS A 143 0.93 7.88 15.80
CA CYS A 143 2.19 8.37 16.37
C CYS A 143 2.02 8.78 17.83
N ASP A 144 2.89 8.26 18.69
CA ASP A 144 3.17 8.80 20.02
C ASP A 144 4.65 8.60 20.31
N ASP A 145 5.43 9.67 20.16
CA ASP A 145 6.88 9.68 20.36
C ASP A 145 7.31 9.72 21.83
N LYS A 146 6.35 9.84 22.75
CA LYS A 146 6.58 9.83 24.20
C LYS A 146 6.64 8.42 24.76
N LEU A 147 6.09 7.44 24.04
CA LEU A 147 6.16 6.04 24.42
C LEU A 147 7.47 5.42 23.95
N GLU A 148 8.07 4.58 24.79
CA GLU A 148 9.30 3.85 24.44
C GLU A 148 9.02 2.69 23.46
N THR A 149 7.83 2.11 23.55
CA THR A 149 7.36 0.98 22.72
C THR A 149 5.94 1.21 22.24
N ASP A 150 5.54 0.48 21.21
CA ASP A 150 4.15 0.49 20.77
C ASP A 150 3.22 -0.21 21.77
N GLU A 151 2.05 0.37 21.97
CA GLU A 151 1.00 -0.17 22.83
C GLU A 151 -0.28 -0.41 22.02
N LEU A 152 -0.95 -1.53 22.29
CA LEU A 152 -2.26 -1.81 21.72
C LEU A 152 -3.34 -1.06 22.50
N SER A 153 -3.90 -0.04 21.87
CA SER A 153 -4.92 0.83 22.49
C SER A 153 -6.33 0.26 22.39
N LYS A 154 -6.67 -0.45 21.31
CA LYS A 154 -8.01 -0.99 21.09
C LYS A 154 -8.02 -2.17 20.13
N THR A 155 -8.89 -3.14 20.41
CA THR A 155 -9.26 -4.23 19.49
C THR A 155 -10.76 -4.25 19.27
N THR A 156 -11.19 -4.17 18.00
CA THR A 156 -12.59 -4.22 17.59
C THR A 156 -12.80 -5.34 16.58
N TRP A 157 -13.92 -6.03 16.70
CA TRP A 157 -14.33 -7.10 15.79
C TRP A 157 -15.59 -6.67 15.06
N GLN A 158 -15.55 -6.61 13.73
CA GLN A 158 -16.69 -6.20 12.92
C GLN A 158 -16.64 -6.83 11.53
N ASN A 159 -17.75 -7.44 11.09
CA ASN A 159 -17.91 -7.93 9.71
C ASN A 159 -16.74 -8.78 9.17
N ASN A 160 -16.29 -9.79 9.92
CA ASN A 160 -15.12 -10.62 9.58
C ASN A 160 -13.80 -9.84 9.46
N GLN A 161 -13.74 -8.63 10.01
CA GLN A 161 -12.53 -7.82 10.07
C GLN A 161 -12.15 -7.57 11.54
N ILE A 162 -10.86 -7.67 11.81
CA ILE A 162 -10.25 -7.31 13.09
C ILE A 162 -9.60 -5.93 12.92
N LEU A 163 -9.98 -4.98 13.75
CA LEU A 163 -9.38 -3.65 13.79
C LEU A 163 -8.51 -3.54 15.04
N LEU A 164 -7.21 -3.32 14.84
CA LEU A 164 -6.20 -3.11 15.87
C LEU A 164 -5.73 -1.66 15.82
N SER A 165 -5.95 -0.90 16.88
CA SER A 165 -5.43 0.45 17.01
C SER A 165 -4.18 0.43 17.88
N ILE A 166 -3.04 0.76 17.31
CA ILE A 166 -1.72 0.73 17.93
C ILE A 166 -1.22 2.17 18.08
N LYS A 167 -0.75 2.52 19.27
CA LYS A 167 -0.23 3.85 19.58
C LYS A 167 1.22 3.73 20.00
N GLY A 168 2.11 4.51 19.39
CA GLY A 168 3.53 4.47 19.74
C GLY A 168 4.47 5.02 18.67
N PRO A 169 5.78 4.77 18.83
CA PRO A 169 6.80 5.30 17.95
C PRO A 169 6.74 4.74 16.53
N SER A 170 6.16 3.55 16.29
CA SER A 170 6.01 2.99 14.93
C SER A 170 5.14 3.85 14.01
N GLY A 171 4.13 4.51 14.57
CA GLY A 171 3.26 5.43 13.84
C GLY A 171 3.92 6.77 13.52
N CYS A 172 5.14 7.03 14.02
CA CYS A 172 5.83 8.30 13.81
C CYS A 172 6.72 8.26 12.57
N LEU A 173 6.85 9.42 11.92
CA LEU A 173 7.74 9.61 10.79
C LEU A 173 9.22 9.53 11.23
N LYS A 174 10.07 8.98 10.36
CA LYS A 174 11.53 9.00 10.49
C LYS A 174 12.02 10.43 10.28
N ASN A 175 12.64 10.99 11.32
CA ASN A 175 13.32 12.28 11.20
C ASN A 175 14.60 12.11 10.37
N GLY A 176 15.14 13.19 9.78
CA GLY A 176 16.33 13.13 8.90
C GLY A 176 17.60 12.54 9.51
N LYS A 177 17.62 12.26 10.83
CA LYS A 177 18.70 11.53 11.53
C LYS A 177 18.52 10.00 11.52
N ASP A 178 17.33 9.52 11.19
CA ASP A 178 16.95 8.10 11.15
C ASP A 178 16.95 7.51 9.72
N LYS A 179 17.25 8.34 8.71
CA LYS A 179 17.42 7.90 7.33
C LYS A 179 18.86 7.39 7.18
N ASP A 180 18.97 6.09 6.93
CA ASP A 180 20.19 5.39 6.53
C ASP A 180 21.25 5.22 7.63
N SER A 181 21.04 4.20 8.47
CA SER A 181 22.15 3.44 9.05
C SER A 181 22.27 2.09 8.34
N ASP A 182 22.48 2.14 7.02
CA ASP A 182 23.01 0.99 6.30
C ASP A 182 24.01 1.47 5.24
N GLY A 183 25.29 1.24 5.55
CA GLY A 183 26.40 1.19 4.60
C GLY A 183 27.05 2.51 4.16
N ASN A 184 28.14 2.93 4.82
CA ASN A 184 29.49 2.66 4.31
C ASN A 184 30.57 3.13 5.30
N LYS A 185 31.65 2.35 5.39
CA LYS A 185 32.84 2.58 6.21
C LYS A 185 33.60 3.84 5.79
N GLY A 186 34.18 4.51 6.79
CA GLY A 186 35.50 5.14 6.65
C GLY A 186 35.57 6.58 7.14
N GLY A 187 36.35 6.83 8.19
CA GLY A 187 36.84 8.18 8.49
C GLY A 187 36.98 8.49 9.97
N ASN A 188 38.10 8.05 10.53
CA ASN A 188 38.64 8.47 11.82
C ASN A 188 38.90 9.99 11.84
N ASN A 189 38.51 10.69 12.90
CA ASN A 189 39.41 11.49 13.75
C ASN A 189 38.66 12.37 14.75
N ASN A 190 39.20 12.39 15.96
CA ASN A 190 38.96 13.35 17.03
C ASN A 190 39.17 14.79 16.52
N ASP A 191 38.44 15.76 17.08
CA ASP A 191 39.07 16.73 17.99
C ASP A 191 38.05 17.70 18.58
N ASP A 192 38.40 18.07 19.80
CA ASP A 192 37.82 19.01 20.75
C ASP A 192 37.92 20.46 20.25
N HIS A 193 36.87 21.28 20.44
CA HIS A 193 36.93 22.68 20.93
C HIS A 193 35.69 23.53 20.59
N ASN A 194 35.32 24.34 21.59
CA ASN A 194 34.49 25.55 21.58
C ASN A 194 34.63 26.43 20.32
N ASP A 195 33.53 27.02 19.83
CA ASP A 195 33.30 28.47 19.99
C ASP A 195 31.90 28.93 19.54
N LYS A 196 31.45 30.04 20.13
CA LYS A 196 30.29 30.84 19.73
C LYS A 196 30.53 31.48 18.36
N GLY A 197 29.48 31.61 17.55
CA GLY A 197 29.55 32.46 16.37
C GLY A 197 28.32 32.39 15.48
N ASP A 198 27.49 33.42 15.60
CA ASP A 198 26.37 33.76 14.73
C ASP A 198 26.83 33.84 13.25
N ASN A 199 26.05 33.28 12.31
CA ASN A 199 25.91 33.81 10.95
C ASN A 199 24.87 33.04 10.13
N ARG A 200 23.78 33.74 9.80
CA ARG A 200 22.89 33.44 8.69
C ARG A 200 23.69 33.30 7.39
N LYS A 201 23.53 32.16 6.71
CA LYS A 201 23.74 32.05 5.27
C LYS A 201 22.55 31.34 4.64
N GLU A 202 21.70 32.13 4.01
CA GLU A 202 20.86 31.68 2.91
C GLU A 202 21.75 31.15 1.77
N GLY A 203 21.29 30.08 1.11
CA GLY A 203 21.80 29.65 -0.19
C GLY A 203 22.27 28.20 -0.25
N LYS A 204 21.35 27.27 -0.52
CA LYS A 204 21.11 26.77 -1.90
C LYS A 204 20.09 25.61 -1.87
N PRO A 205 19.15 25.56 -2.81
CA PRO A 205 18.29 24.40 -3.00
C PRO A 205 19.16 23.30 -3.60
N ARG A 206 19.18 22.12 -2.99
CA ARG A 206 19.63 20.90 -3.68
C ARG A 206 18.39 20.13 -4.08
N GLU A 207 18.13 20.25 -5.37
CA GLU A 207 17.27 19.41 -6.17
C GLU A 207 17.43 17.93 -5.78
N GLY A 208 16.33 17.37 -5.32
CA GLY A 208 16.07 15.94 -5.26
C GLY A 208 14.68 15.71 -5.84
N GLN A 209 14.54 16.05 -7.12
CA GLN A 209 13.50 15.62 -8.05
C GLN A 209 12.06 15.64 -7.48
N SER A 210 11.43 16.82 -7.54
CA SER A 210 9.99 16.94 -7.42
C SER A 210 9.31 16.06 -8.47
N SER A 211 8.61 15.05 -7.98
CA SER A 211 7.66 14.22 -8.70
C SER A 211 6.49 15.07 -9.21
N GLY A 212 6.70 15.77 -10.33
CA GLY A 212 5.67 16.52 -11.04
C GLY A 212 4.68 15.64 -11.82
N THR A 213 4.52 14.37 -11.47
CA THR A 213 3.73 13.39 -12.23
C THR A 213 2.49 12.87 -11.50
N SER A 214 2.36 13.01 -10.17
CA SER A 214 1.18 12.49 -9.45
C SER A 214 -0.13 13.22 -9.80
N TRP A 215 -0.11 14.54 -9.97
CA TRP A 215 -1.33 15.29 -10.32
C TRP A 215 -1.79 14.99 -11.76
N PHE A 216 -0.83 14.82 -12.68
CA PHE A 216 -1.12 14.50 -14.08
C PHE A 216 -1.63 13.06 -14.23
N LEU A 217 -1.04 12.10 -13.49
CA LEU A 217 -1.52 10.72 -13.49
C LEU A 217 -2.97 10.63 -12.98
N TRP A 218 -3.32 11.42 -11.96
CA TRP A 218 -4.68 11.53 -11.46
C TRP A 218 -5.62 12.07 -12.55
N LEU A 219 -5.26 13.14 -13.25
CA LEU A 219 -6.06 13.66 -14.38
C LEU A 219 -6.24 12.65 -15.52
N VAL A 220 -5.18 11.90 -15.87
CA VAL A 220 -5.27 10.86 -16.89
C VAL A 220 -6.21 9.74 -16.44
N LEU A 221 -6.17 9.37 -15.15
CA LEU A 221 -7.09 8.40 -14.57
C LEU A 221 -8.55 8.86 -14.64
N TYR A 222 -8.85 10.12 -14.32
CA TYR A 222 -10.20 10.68 -14.46
C TYR A 222 -10.65 10.77 -15.90
N ALA A 223 -9.77 11.16 -16.82
CA ALA A 223 -10.08 11.19 -18.24
C ALA A 223 -10.41 9.77 -18.76
N LEU A 224 -9.62 8.77 -18.38
CA LEU A 224 -9.87 7.37 -18.75
C LEU A 224 -11.21 6.88 -18.16
N LEU A 225 -11.45 7.12 -16.87
CA LEU A 225 -12.70 6.74 -16.22
C LEU A 225 -13.92 7.43 -16.87
N PHE A 226 -13.81 8.70 -17.22
CA PHE A 226 -14.85 9.44 -17.92
C PHE A 226 -15.11 8.86 -19.32
N THR A 227 -14.06 8.51 -20.08
CA THR A 227 -14.24 7.88 -21.40
C THR A 227 -14.96 6.54 -21.31
N VAL A 228 -14.66 5.71 -20.31
CA VAL A 228 -15.35 4.44 -20.07
C VAL A 228 -16.83 4.67 -19.76
N ILE A 229 -17.15 5.63 -18.87
CA ILE A 229 -18.54 5.96 -18.53
C ILE A 229 -19.30 6.45 -19.78
N CYS A 230 -18.70 7.33 -20.59
CA CYS A 230 -19.31 7.79 -21.83
C CYS A 230 -19.57 6.65 -22.82
N LEU A 231 -18.64 5.71 -22.98
CA LEU A 231 -18.83 4.54 -23.84
C LEU A 231 -19.99 3.66 -23.35
N VAL A 232 -20.10 3.45 -22.04
CA VAL A 232 -21.21 2.69 -21.45
C VAL A 232 -22.55 3.38 -21.69
N VAL A 233 -22.64 4.69 -21.46
CA VAL A 233 -23.88 5.47 -21.64
C VAL A 233 -24.31 5.49 -23.11
N VAL A 234 -23.40 5.73 -24.05
CA VAL A 234 -23.70 5.76 -25.48
C VAL A 234 -24.11 4.37 -25.97
N SER A 235 -23.39 3.32 -25.56
CA SER A 235 -23.72 1.94 -25.92
C SER A 235 -25.10 1.56 -25.37
N TYR A 236 -25.41 1.93 -24.12
CA TYR A 236 -26.71 1.71 -23.50
C TYR A 236 -27.85 2.48 -24.17
N MET A 237 -27.62 3.74 -24.58
CA MET A 237 -28.61 4.52 -25.32
C MET A 237 -28.90 3.93 -26.71
N ASN A 238 -27.87 3.41 -27.38
CA ASN A 238 -27.99 2.80 -28.70
C ASN A 238 -28.60 1.39 -28.67
N THR A 239 -28.44 0.65 -27.56
CA THR A 239 -29.01 -0.70 -27.38
C THR A 239 -30.28 -0.71 -26.54
N ARG A 240 -30.94 0.44 -26.36
CA ARG A 240 -32.16 0.57 -25.56
C ARG A 240 -33.29 -0.26 -26.19
N GLY A 241 -33.42 -1.53 -25.75
CA GLY A 241 -34.37 -2.53 -26.24
C GLY A 241 -33.75 -3.82 -26.80
N GLY A 242 -32.42 -3.96 -26.84
CA GLY A 242 -31.69 -5.14 -27.35
C GLY A 242 -31.24 -6.12 -26.26
N SER A 243 -30.54 -7.18 -26.67
CA SER A 243 -29.96 -8.18 -25.76
C SER A 243 -28.62 -7.71 -25.17
N PHE A 244 -28.16 -8.35 -24.09
CA PHE A 244 -26.85 -8.03 -23.48
C PHE A 244 -25.67 -8.27 -24.45
N ASP A 245 -25.82 -9.21 -25.38
CA ASP A 245 -24.80 -9.49 -26.39
C ASP A 245 -24.67 -8.32 -27.38
N ASP A 246 -25.78 -7.67 -27.74
CA ASP A 246 -25.77 -6.49 -28.62
C ASP A 246 -25.06 -5.29 -27.95
N PHE A 247 -25.23 -5.13 -26.64
CA PHE A 247 -24.51 -4.13 -25.85
C PHE A 247 -23.00 -4.41 -25.85
N ARG A 248 -22.61 -5.67 -25.66
CA ARG A 248 -21.21 -6.08 -25.62
C ARG A 248 -20.54 -5.86 -26.97
N THR A 249 -21.20 -6.21 -28.07
CA THR A 249 -20.65 -6.02 -29.42
C THR A 249 -20.46 -4.55 -29.74
N GLU A 250 -21.47 -3.70 -29.45
CA GLU A 250 -21.38 -2.25 -29.67
C GLU A 250 -20.28 -1.64 -28.79
N PHE A 251 -20.18 -2.03 -27.53
CA PHE A 251 -19.13 -1.54 -26.63
C PHE A 251 -17.72 -1.90 -27.13
N ILE A 252 -17.52 -3.14 -27.58
CA ILE A 252 -16.21 -3.60 -28.11
C ILE A 252 -15.86 -2.88 -29.41
N GLU A 253 -16.83 -2.70 -30.30
CA GLU A 253 -16.63 -1.98 -31.57
C GLU A 253 -16.20 -0.53 -31.30
N ARG A 254 -16.90 0.18 -30.42
CA ARG A 254 -16.59 1.55 -30.03
C ARG A 254 -15.28 1.68 -29.27
N ALA A 255 -14.97 0.73 -28.38
CA ALA A 255 -13.68 0.68 -27.70
C ALA A 255 -12.52 0.47 -28.70
N THR A 256 -12.72 -0.38 -29.70
CA THR A 256 -11.73 -0.64 -30.75
C THR A 256 -11.55 0.59 -31.65
N GLU A 257 -12.63 1.27 -32.01
CA GLU A 257 -12.61 2.54 -32.77
C GLU A 257 -11.84 3.65 -32.00
N LEU A 258 -12.00 3.72 -30.68
CA LEU A 258 -11.26 4.64 -29.82
C LEU A 258 -9.76 4.30 -29.76
N ILE A 259 -9.42 3.02 -29.58
CA ILE A 259 -8.03 2.54 -29.50
C ILE A 259 -7.29 2.73 -30.82
N THR A 260 -7.97 2.51 -31.95
CA THR A 260 -7.38 2.64 -33.28
C THR A 260 -7.21 4.10 -33.71
N SER A 261 -8.00 5.03 -33.17
CA SER A 261 -7.93 6.46 -33.45
C SER A 261 -6.96 7.24 -32.54
N LEU A 262 -6.68 6.74 -31.32
CA LEU A 262 -5.68 7.27 -30.38
C LEU A 262 -4.25 7.49 -30.94
N PRO A 263 -3.65 6.59 -31.74
CA PRO A 263 -2.30 6.80 -32.30
C PRO A 263 -2.23 7.94 -33.33
N GLN A 264 -3.35 8.28 -34.00
CA GLN A 264 -3.40 9.44 -34.90
C GLN A 264 -3.54 10.74 -34.11
N PHE A 265 -4.40 10.75 -33.08
CA PHE A 265 -4.60 11.89 -32.20
C PHE A 265 -3.35 12.27 -31.40
N THR A 266 -2.61 11.28 -30.90
CA THR A 266 -1.33 11.51 -30.20
C THR A 266 -0.25 12.06 -31.14
N LYS A 267 -0.17 11.59 -32.40
CA LYS A 267 0.73 12.16 -33.42
C LYS A 267 0.39 13.62 -33.72
N GLU A 268 -0.89 13.97 -33.80
CA GLU A 268 -1.33 15.33 -34.07
C GLU A 268 -1.09 16.27 -32.88
N ILE A 269 -1.36 15.82 -31.65
CA ILE A 269 -1.04 16.57 -30.44
C ILE A 269 0.47 16.75 -30.28
N VAL A 270 1.26 15.69 -30.47
CA VAL A 270 2.73 15.78 -30.40
C VAL A 270 3.26 16.74 -31.47
N ASN A 271 2.74 16.69 -32.70
CA ASN A 271 3.12 17.63 -33.75
C ASN A 271 2.65 19.08 -33.50
N LYS A 272 1.59 19.29 -32.73
CA LYS A 272 1.06 20.63 -32.41
C LYS A 272 1.63 21.22 -31.12
N VAL A 273 2.07 20.37 -30.19
CA VAL A 273 2.69 20.76 -28.90
C VAL A 273 4.21 20.83 -29.02
N LEU A 274 4.85 19.92 -29.76
CA LEU A 274 6.30 19.90 -29.98
C LEU A 274 6.71 20.49 -31.34
N GLY A 275 5.77 20.66 -32.27
CA GLY A 275 6.01 21.29 -33.57
C GLY A 275 5.51 22.74 -33.61
N ARG A 276 6.43 23.66 -33.29
CA ARG A 276 6.43 25.12 -33.56
C ARG A 276 5.69 26.04 -32.58
N ASP A 277 6.51 26.79 -31.83
CA ASP A 277 6.45 28.26 -31.91
C ASP A 277 7.87 28.88 -31.84
N SER A 278 8.65 28.65 -32.90
CA SER A 278 9.89 29.40 -33.18
C SER A 278 9.76 30.10 -34.54
N ALA A 279 8.74 30.94 -34.70
CA ALA A 279 8.73 32.00 -35.71
C ALA A 279 7.65 33.07 -35.44
N ARG A 280 8.10 34.24 -34.96
CA ARG A 280 7.49 35.57 -35.13
C ARG A 280 6.10 35.82 -34.52
N ARG A 281 6.08 36.34 -33.28
CA ARG A 281 5.06 37.32 -32.87
C ARG A 281 5.68 38.70 -32.75
N THR A 282 5.73 39.35 -33.91
CA THR A 282 5.95 40.78 -34.15
C THR A 282 5.00 41.60 -33.27
N GLY A 283 5.53 42.70 -32.72
CA GLY A 283 4.96 43.42 -31.59
C GLY A 283 3.67 44.22 -31.83
N TYR A 284 3.12 44.65 -30.70
CA TYR A 284 2.27 45.83 -30.61
C TYR A 284 2.97 46.82 -29.67
N SER A 285 3.44 47.92 -30.27
CA SER A 285 3.81 49.14 -29.57
C SER A 285 2.56 49.80 -28.99
N ALA A 286 2.74 50.41 -27.82
CA ALA A 286 1.77 51.29 -27.19
C ALA A 286 1.24 52.39 -28.13
N VAL A 287 -0.06 52.69 -28.01
CA VAL A 287 -0.65 54.01 -27.70
C VAL A 287 -2.01 53.78 -27.04
#